data_AF-A0A7Y7CN82-F1
#
_entry.id   AF-A0A7Y7CN82-F1
#
_cell.length_a   1.000
_cell.length_b   1.000
_cell.length_c   1.000
_cell.angle_alpha   90.00
_cell.angle_beta   90.00
_cell.angle_gamma   90.00
#
_symmetry.space_group_name_H-M   'P 1'
#
loop_
_entity.id
_entity.type
_entity.pdbx_description
1 polymer ?
#
loop_
_entity_poly.entity_id
_entity_poly.type
_entity_poly.pdbx_seq_one_letter_code
_entity_poly.pdbx_strand_id
1 'polypeptide(L)'
;MIRIIFSLCLLCALAGTATASSLNITTESGSERELQVANMIQKFEAEFDLSEWRFTNNIHIKSRAIPHSHPVLTLHTRHIKKPYALYSTYLHEQIHWYLDAHPAKETAAKADLALLLGEAKTGRPYGSRTVDATYMHVIVCFLEIDAMKKLFGTQKANELLNFWRNDHYTWVYDQLTDHWDEIEQIIIRHDLKI
;
A
#
# COMPACT_ATOMS: atom_id res chain seq x y z
N MET A 1 -27.83 -59.01 24.39
CA MET A 1 -26.78 -58.42 23.52
C MET A 1 -27.46 -57.95 22.24
N ILE A 2 -27.33 -56.72 21.71
CA ILE A 2 -26.79 -55.43 22.19
C ILE A 2 -27.77 -54.37 21.65
N ARG A 3 -28.12 -53.33 22.42
CA ARG A 3 -28.87 -52.17 21.90
C ARG A 3 -27.88 -51.08 21.50
N ILE A 4 -27.77 -50.79 20.20
CA ILE A 4 -26.96 -49.68 19.68
C ILE A 4 -27.84 -48.44 19.64
N ILE A 5 -27.50 -47.43 20.45
CA ILE A 5 -28.10 -46.10 20.40
C ILE A 5 -27.24 -45.23 19.50
N PHE A 6 -27.79 -44.79 18.37
CA PHE A 6 -27.15 -43.77 17.53
C PHE A 6 -27.40 -42.38 18.13
N SER A 7 -26.44 -41.87 18.89
CA SER A 7 -26.42 -40.47 19.32
C SER A 7 -25.92 -39.59 18.17
N LEU A 8 -26.83 -38.86 17.52
CA LEU A 8 -26.50 -37.91 16.47
C LEU A 8 -25.97 -36.60 17.09
N CYS A 9 -24.66 -36.48 17.24
CA CYS A 9 -24.04 -35.22 17.66
C CYS A 9 -24.17 -34.15 16.57
N LEU A 10 -25.08 -33.21 16.78
CA LEU A 10 -25.22 -32.02 15.93
C LEU A 10 -24.12 -31.01 16.29
N LEU A 11 -23.01 -31.00 15.53
CA LEU A 11 -22.03 -29.92 15.62
C LEU A 11 -22.63 -28.64 15.00
N CYS A 12 -23.10 -27.73 15.83
CA CYS A 12 -23.30 -26.34 15.42
C CYS A 12 -21.93 -25.68 15.20
N ALA A 13 -21.52 -25.52 13.94
CA ALA A 13 -20.39 -24.69 13.58
C ALA A 13 -20.73 -23.22 13.91
N LEU A 14 -20.12 -22.70 14.98
CA LEU A 14 -20.13 -21.26 15.27
C LEU A 14 -19.27 -20.56 14.21
N ALA A 15 -19.91 -20.11 13.13
CA ALA A 15 -19.31 -19.17 12.19
C ALA A 15 -19.10 -17.83 12.93
N GLY A 16 -17.89 -17.63 13.46
CA GLY A 16 -17.49 -16.35 14.02
C GLY A 16 -17.49 -15.30 12.91
N THR A 17 -18.47 -14.41 12.92
CA THR A 17 -18.48 -13.24 12.05
C THR A 17 -17.35 -12.31 12.49
N ALA A 18 -16.21 -12.40 11.84
CA ALA A 18 -15.16 -11.40 11.97
C ALA A 18 -15.74 -10.05 11.56
N THR A 19 -16.00 -9.18 12.53
CA THR A 19 -16.45 -7.82 12.27
C THR A 19 -15.32 -7.08 11.58
N ALA A 20 -15.43 -6.88 10.27
CA ALA A 20 -14.50 -6.04 9.52
C ALA A 20 -14.39 -4.69 10.23
N SER A 21 -13.19 -4.34 10.69
CA SER A 21 -12.98 -3.10 11.43
C SER A 21 -13.23 -1.92 10.49
N SER A 22 -14.19 -1.07 10.85
CA SER A 22 -14.56 0.10 10.06
C SER A 22 -13.43 1.13 10.06
N LEU A 23 -13.12 1.70 8.89
CA LEU A 23 -12.16 2.79 8.80
C LEU A 23 -12.58 4.00 9.62
N ASN A 24 -11.63 4.54 10.38
CA ASN A 24 -11.73 5.80 11.10
C ASN A 24 -11.06 6.90 10.27
N ILE A 25 -11.85 7.63 9.48
CA ILE A 25 -11.34 8.74 8.66
C ILE A 25 -11.70 10.08 9.31
N THR A 26 -10.68 10.89 9.57
CA THR A 26 -10.78 12.24 10.13
C THR A 26 -10.31 13.29 9.13
N THR A 27 -10.67 14.55 9.33
CA THR A 27 -10.25 15.68 8.47
C THR A 27 -9.66 16.81 9.32
N GLU A 28 -8.60 17.47 8.85
CA GLU A 28 -7.96 18.60 9.55
C GLU A 28 -8.94 19.78 9.75
N SER A 29 -9.68 20.14 8.71
CA SER A 29 -10.49 21.36 8.67
C SER A 29 -11.98 21.14 8.38
N GLY A 30 -12.37 19.92 8.00
CA GLY A 30 -13.73 19.62 7.53
C GLY A 30 -14.08 20.28 6.20
N SER A 31 -13.08 20.77 5.44
CA SER A 31 -13.34 21.39 4.13
C SER A 31 -13.94 20.40 3.14
N GLU A 32 -14.75 20.92 2.21
CA GLU A 32 -15.42 20.12 1.17
C GLU A 32 -14.47 19.20 0.40
N ARG A 33 -13.22 19.65 0.17
CA ARG A 33 -12.16 18.86 -0.46
C ARG A 33 -11.68 17.69 0.39
N GLU A 34 -11.60 17.85 1.71
CA GLU A 34 -11.16 16.81 2.65
C GLU A 34 -12.28 15.78 2.83
N LEU A 35 -13.52 16.24 2.97
CA LEU A 35 -14.70 15.37 3.01
C LEU A 35 -14.87 14.57 1.71
N GLN A 36 -14.66 15.20 0.54
CA GLN A 36 -14.71 14.48 -0.74
C GLN A 36 -13.61 13.42 -0.86
N VAL A 37 -12.38 13.68 -0.39
CA VAL A 37 -11.33 12.66 -0.36
C VAL A 37 -11.65 11.53 0.62
N ALA A 38 -12.17 11.84 1.82
CA ALA A 38 -12.64 10.83 2.77
C ALA A 38 -13.71 9.92 2.16
N ASN A 39 -14.71 10.51 1.49
CA ASN A 39 -15.75 9.78 0.77
C ASN A 39 -15.20 8.92 -0.39
N MET A 40 -14.13 9.36 -1.08
CA MET A 40 -13.48 8.57 -2.13
C MET A 40 -12.76 7.34 -1.57
N ILE A 41 -12.07 7.48 -0.43
CA ILE A 41 -11.41 6.34 0.25
C ILE A 41 -12.46 5.35 0.80
N GLN A 42 -13.53 5.85 1.43
CA GLN A 42 -14.63 5.00 1.90
C GLN A 42 -15.29 4.20 0.78
N LYS A 43 -15.43 4.79 -0.42
CA LYS A 43 -15.95 4.07 -1.60
C LYS A 43 -14.97 3.02 -2.11
N PHE A 44 -13.69 3.36 -2.24
CA PHE A 44 -12.66 2.41 -2.66
C PHE A 44 -12.64 1.16 -1.76
N GLU A 45 -12.74 1.36 -0.45
CA GLU A 45 -12.78 0.32 0.60
C GLU A 45 -14.12 -0.43 0.72
N ALA A 46 -15.16 0.01 0.01
CA ALA A 46 -16.44 -0.68 -0.11
C ALA A 46 -16.59 -1.37 -1.49
N GLU A 47 -15.90 -0.88 -2.51
CA GLU A 47 -15.91 -1.42 -3.87
C GLU A 47 -14.90 -2.57 -4.06
N PHE A 48 -13.81 -2.59 -3.29
CA PHE A 48 -12.73 -3.58 -3.37
C PHE A 48 -12.45 -4.23 -2.02
N ASP A 49 -12.10 -5.52 -2.03
CA ASP A 49 -11.51 -6.17 -0.86
C ASP A 49 -10.04 -5.75 -0.75
N LEU A 50 -9.76 -4.82 0.16
CA LEU A 50 -8.40 -4.34 0.45
C LEU A 50 -7.85 -4.95 1.75
N SER A 51 -8.39 -6.06 2.24
CA SER A 51 -7.95 -6.69 3.50
C SER A 51 -6.45 -7.03 3.51
N GLU A 52 -5.88 -7.42 2.37
CA GLU A 52 -4.45 -7.68 2.19
C GLU A 52 -3.58 -6.41 2.32
N TRP A 53 -4.15 -5.20 2.13
CA TRP A 53 -3.45 -3.92 2.17
C TRP A 53 -3.93 -2.95 3.27
N ARG A 54 -4.80 -3.37 4.21
CA ARG A 54 -5.38 -2.49 5.26
C ARG A 54 -4.67 -2.62 6.61
N PHE A 55 -3.41 -2.18 6.66
CA PHE A 55 -2.54 -2.32 7.85
C PHE A 55 -2.87 -1.36 9.01
N THR A 56 -3.45 -0.19 8.71
CA THR A 56 -4.07 0.70 9.71
C THR A 56 -5.50 1.08 9.33
N ASN A 57 -6.35 1.27 10.33
CA ASN A 57 -7.72 1.76 10.16
C ASN A 57 -7.85 3.28 10.36
N ASN A 58 -6.78 3.95 10.83
CA ASN A 58 -6.82 5.37 11.19
C ASN A 58 -6.23 6.22 10.06
N ILE A 59 -7.08 7.05 9.46
CA ILE A 59 -6.74 7.90 8.32
C ILE A 59 -7.07 9.36 8.66
N HIS A 60 -6.19 10.28 8.26
CA HIS A 60 -6.36 11.71 8.42
C HIS A 60 -6.24 12.44 7.07
N ILE A 61 -7.20 13.30 6.74
CA ILE A 61 -7.19 14.05 5.47
C ILE A 61 -6.84 15.51 5.74
N LYS A 62 -5.70 15.95 5.20
CA LYS A 62 -5.13 17.30 5.40
C LYS A 62 -4.72 17.92 4.08
N SER A 63 -5.45 18.94 3.63
CA SER A 63 -5.43 19.43 2.23
C SER A 63 -4.05 19.71 1.63
N ARG A 64 -3.11 20.25 2.42
CA ARG A 64 -1.77 20.66 1.98
C ARG A 64 -0.63 19.83 2.60
N ALA A 65 -0.93 18.65 3.14
CA ALA A 65 0.10 17.74 3.62
C ALA A 65 0.96 17.20 2.46
N ILE A 66 2.19 16.78 2.79
CA ILE A 66 2.85 15.69 2.06
C ILE A 66 2.27 14.40 2.66
N PRO A 67 1.80 13.44 1.84
CA PRO A 67 1.36 12.14 2.34
C PRO A 67 2.43 11.46 3.21
N HIS A 68 1.98 10.75 4.24
CA HIS A 68 2.84 9.99 5.15
C HIS A 68 2.03 8.99 5.97
N SER A 69 2.66 7.87 6.33
CA SER A 69 2.10 6.81 7.16
C SER A 69 2.02 7.14 8.64
N HIS A 70 3.00 7.88 9.18
CA HIS A 70 3.22 8.03 10.62
C HIS A 70 3.13 9.47 11.16
N PRO A 71 2.56 9.70 12.36
CA PRO A 71 2.02 8.69 13.30
C PRO A 71 0.61 8.21 12.97
N VAL A 72 -0.06 8.83 12.00
CA VAL A 72 -1.38 8.44 11.47
C VAL A 72 -1.32 8.62 9.95
N LEU A 73 -1.91 7.68 9.21
CA LEU A 73 -1.92 7.68 7.75
C LEU A 73 -2.59 8.96 7.25
N THR A 74 -1.80 9.86 6.66
CA THR A 74 -2.25 11.19 6.27
C THR A 74 -2.27 11.35 4.76
N LEU A 75 -3.42 11.72 4.19
CA LEU A 75 -3.61 11.97 2.77
C LEU A 75 -3.90 13.46 2.49
N HIS A 76 -3.39 13.95 1.37
CA HIS A 76 -3.67 15.31 0.87
C HIS A 76 -4.82 15.35 -0.15
N THR A 77 -5.32 16.55 -0.45
CA THR A 77 -6.40 16.73 -1.45
C THR A 77 -5.90 17.02 -2.87
N ARG A 78 -4.62 16.78 -3.19
CA ARG A 78 -4.02 17.07 -4.52
C ARG A 78 -4.65 16.23 -5.64
N HIS A 79 -4.93 14.95 -5.40
CA HIS A 79 -5.41 13.98 -6.40
C HIS A 79 -6.94 13.80 -6.44
N ILE A 80 -7.71 14.74 -5.90
CA ILE A 80 -9.18 14.68 -5.84
C ILE A 80 -9.87 14.51 -7.21
N LYS A 81 -9.21 14.91 -8.31
CA LYS A 81 -9.67 14.71 -9.71
C LYS A 81 -8.94 13.56 -10.44
N LYS A 82 -8.17 12.75 -9.72
CA LYS A 82 -7.33 11.66 -10.23
C LYS A 82 -7.46 10.43 -9.29
N PRO A 83 -8.61 9.71 -9.30
CA PRO A 83 -8.92 8.69 -8.30
C PRO A 83 -7.83 7.62 -8.17
N TYR A 84 -7.34 7.08 -9.28
CA TYR A 84 -6.25 6.09 -9.25
C TYR A 84 -4.98 6.60 -8.57
N ALA A 85 -4.60 7.87 -8.73
CA ALA A 85 -3.46 8.46 -8.02
C ALA A 85 -3.74 8.65 -6.52
N LEU A 86 -4.99 8.95 -6.13
CA LEU A 86 -5.38 8.98 -4.72
C LEU A 86 -5.33 7.57 -4.09
N TYR A 87 -5.83 6.55 -4.79
CA TYR A 87 -5.85 5.15 -4.35
C TYR A 87 -4.44 4.57 -4.25
N SER A 88 -3.58 4.88 -5.23
CA SER A 88 -2.14 4.62 -5.21
C SER A 88 -1.49 5.19 -3.95
N THR A 89 -1.67 6.50 -3.68
CA THR A 89 -1.14 7.13 -2.46
C THR A 89 -1.71 6.49 -1.18
N TYR A 90 -2.98 6.08 -1.16
CA TYR A 90 -3.54 5.37 0.00
C TYR A 90 -2.83 4.04 0.25
N LEU A 91 -2.65 3.22 -0.80
CA LEU A 91 -1.93 1.94 -0.71
C LEU A 91 -0.45 2.16 -0.35
N HIS A 92 0.20 3.18 -0.92
CA HIS A 92 1.58 3.58 -0.56
C HIS A 92 1.73 3.79 0.95
N GLU A 93 0.88 4.63 1.54
CA GLU A 93 0.96 4.93 2.97
C GLU A 93 0.54 3.76 3.85
N GLN A 94 -0.32 2.84 3.37
CA GLN A 94 -0.57 1.57 4.04
C GLN A 94 0.66 0.66 4.01
N ILE A 95 1.33 0.51 2.86
CA ILE A 95 2.49 -0.38 2.68
C ILE A 95 3.68 0.01 3.56
N HIS A 96 3.86 1.30 3.90
CA HIS A 96 4.84 1.70 4.93
C HIS A 96 4.58 1.02 6.28
N TRP A 97 3.32 0.90 6.74
CA TRP A 97 2.99 0.17 7.97
C TRP A 97 3.29 -1.34 7.87
N TYR A 98 3.24 -1.92 6.67
CA TYR A 98 3.64 -3.31 6.42
C TYR A 98 5.16 -3.49 6.54
N LEU A 99 5.97 -2.57 6.00
CA LEU A 99 7.44 -2.67 6.10
C LEU A 99 7.93 -2.44 7.53
N ASP A 100 7.30 -1.53 8.29
CA ASP A 100 7.58 -1.31 9.72
C ASP A 100 7.34 -2.57 10.58
N ALA A 101 6.44 -3.46 10.16
CA ALA A 101 6.23 -4.77 10.79
C ALA A 101 7.26 -5.83 10.37
N HIS A 102 8.09 -5.55 9.35
CA HIS A 102 9.03 -6.48 8.72
C HIS A 102 10.48 -5.91 8.55
N PRO A 103 11.05 -5.20 9.53
CA PRO A 103 12.28 -4.39 9.35
C PRO A 103 13.52 -5.23 8.97
N ALA A 104 13.59 -6.49 9.41
CA ALA A 104 14.68 -7.40 9.03
C ALA A 104 14.62 -7.80 7.55
N LYS A 105 13.41 -8.06 7.03
CA LYS A 105 13.18 -8.37 5.61
C LYS A 105 13.44 -7.15 4.73
N GLU A 106 12.94 -5.99 5.14
CA GLU A 106 13.18 -4.72 4.46
C GLU A 106 14.69 -4.42 4.37
N THR A 107 15.43 -4.56 5.48
CA THR A 107 16.88 -4.34 5.50
C THR A 107 17.63 -5.28 4.53
N ALA A 108 17.24 -6.56 4.49
CA ALA A 108 17.84 -7.52 3.57
C ALA A 108 17.51 -7.23 2.09
N ALA A 109 16.26 -6.88 1.79
CA ALA A 109 15.83 -6.48 0.45
C ALA A 109 16.52 -5.20 -0.02
N LYS A 110 16.70 -4.19 0.85
CA LYS A 110 17.46 -2.96 0.53
C LYS A 110 18.92 -3.24 0.19
N ALA A 111 19.55 -4.24 0.84
CA ALA A 111 20.92 -4.63 0.52
C ALA A 111 21.01 -5.25 -0.90
N ASP A 112 20.09 -6.15 -1.25
CA ASP A 112 20.02 -6.73 -2.60
C ASP A 112 19.69 -5.68 -3.67
N LEU A 113 18.79 -4.74 -3.38
CA LEU A 113 18.47 -3.61 -4.27
C LEU A 113 19.67 -2.69 -4.50
N ALA A 114 20.50 -2.46 -3.48
CA ALA A 114 21.72 -1.67 -3.62
C ALA A 114 22.77 -2.35 -4.51
N LEU A 115 22.82 -3.69 -4.51
CA LEU A 115 23.67 -4.47 -5.42
C LEU A 115 23.15 -4.48 -6.86
N LEU A 116 21.83 -4.50 -7.05
CA LEU A 116 21.18 -4.48 -8.36
C LEU A 116 21.27 -3.10 -9.04
N LEU A 117 20.92 -2.03 -8.31
CA LEU A 117 20.62 -0.70 -8.88
C LEU A 117 21.80 0.28 -8.79
N GLY A 118 22.83 -0.03 -8.00
CA GLY A 118 23.89 0.92 -7.67
C GLY A 118 23.38 2.11 -6.83
N GLU A 119 24.22 3.13 -6.63
CA GLU A 119 23.93 4.23 -5.70
C GLU A 119 22.62 5.00 -6.03
N ALA A 120 21.63 4.88 -5.13
CA ALA A 120 20.33 5.53 -5.29
C ALA A 120 20.40 7.06 -5.25
N LYS A 121 19.67 7.72 -6.16
CA LYS A 121 19.52 9.18 -6.17
C LYS A 121 18.63 9.66 -5.02
N THR A 122 19.07 10.69 -4.33
CA THR A 122 18.34 11.28 -3.18
C THR A 122 17.79 12.68 -3.51
N GLY A 123 16.88 13.15 -2.65
CA GLY A 123 16.24 14.46 -2.78
C GLY A 123 15.14 14.51 -3.84
N ARG A 124 14.30 15.55 -3.77
CA ARG A 124 13.24 15.77 -4.77
C ARG A 124 13.84 16.25 -6.10
N PRO A 125 13.32 15.79 -7.25
CA PRO A 125 12.18 14.88 -7.41
C PRO A 125 12.57 13.39 -7.40
N TYR A 126 13.86 13.05 -7.34
CA TYR A 126 14.38 11.71 -7.63
C TYR A 126 14.02 10.63 -6.60
N GLY A 127 14.14 10.94 -5.30
CA GLY A 127 14.12 9.96 -4.24
C GLY A 127 13.87 10.57 -2.86
N SER A 128 14.19 9.80 -1.83
CA SER A 128 14.00 10.17 -0.44
C SER A 128 15.18 11.00 0.11
N ARG A 129 15.14 11.38 1.39
CA ARG A 129 16.20 12.21 2.01
C ARG A 129 17.55 11.51 2.16
N THR A 130 17.55 10.17 2.18
CA THR A 130 18.75 9.33 2.31
C THR A 130 18.70 8.21 1.28
N VAL A 131 19.86 7.61 0.99
CA VAL A 131 20.00 6.44 0.10
C VAL A 131 19.16 5.27 0.62
N ASP A 132 19.29 4.95 1.91
CA ASP A 132 18.51 3.88 2.57
C ASP A 132 16.99 4.09 2.44
N ALA A 133 16.51 5.29 2.77
CA ALA A 133 15.09 5.61 2.62
C ALA A 133 14.64 5.62 1.15
N THR A 134 15.55 5.80 0.19
CA THR A 134 15.21 5.69 -1.24
C THR A 134 15.05 4.23 -1.66
N TYR A 135 15.90 3.29 -1.21
CA TYR A 135 15.69 1.87 -1.46
C TYR A 135 14.42 1.35 -0.77
N MET A 136 14.10 1.83 0.43
CA MET A 136 12.80 1.53 1.06
C MET A 136 11.64 1.96 0.13
N HIS A 137 11.71 3.13 -0.49
CA HIS A 137 10.68 3.56 -1.45
C HIS A 137 10.68 2.74 -2.75
N VAL A 138 11.77 2.09 -3.17
CA VAL A 138 11.73 1.10 -4.26
C VAL A 138 10.83 -0.08 -3.88
N ILE A 139 10.93 -0.58 -2.65
CA ILE A 139 10.08 -1.65 -2.11
C ILE A 139 8.61 -1.18 -2.03
N VAL A 140 8.36 -0.02 -1.42
CA VAL A 140 6.98 0.52 -1.27
C VAL A 140 6.33 0.77 -2.63
N CYS A 141 7.01 1.48 -3.54
CA CYS A 141 6.45 1.79 -4.86
C CYS A 141 6.24 0.52 -5.71
N PHE A 142 7.07 -0.52 -5.55
CA PHE A 142 6.86 -1.79 -6.26
C PHE A 142 5.56 -2.45 -5.80
N LEU A 143 5.38 -2.59 -4.48
CA LEU A 143 4.18 -3.17 -3.89
C LEU A 143 2.93 -2.31 -4.17
N GLU A 144 3.06 -0.98 -4.24
CA GLU A 144 2.00 -0.05 -4.64
C GLU A 144 1.53 -0.30 -6.07
N ILE A 145 2.45 -0.38 -7.04
CA ILE A 145 2.11 -0.62 -8.44
C ILE A 145 1.60 -2.06 -8.65
N ASP A 146 2.10 -3.05 -7.90
CA ASP A 146 1.59 -4.41 -7.94
C ASP A 146 0.16 -4.53 -7.37
N ALA A 147 -0.13 -3.87 -6.24
CA ALA A 147 -1.49 -3.77 -5.71
C ALA A 147 -2.43 -3.11 -6.71
N MET A 148 -2.00 -2.01 -7.35
CA MET A 148 -2.78 -1.34 -8.40
C MET A 148 -2.96 -2.22 -9.66
N LYS A 149 -2.01 -3.11 -9.98
CA LYS A 149 -2.10 -4.11 -11.06
C LYS A 149 -3.09 -5.23 -10.71
N LYS A 150 -3.09 -5.70 -9.45
CA LYS A 150 -4.07 -6.68 -8.94
C LYS A 150 -5.50 -6.12 -8.93
N LEU A 151 -5.69 -4.87 -8.48
CA LEU A 151 -7.01 -4.25 -8.31
C LEU A 151 -7.61 -3.69 -9.61
N PHE A 152 -6.79 -3.10 -10.48
CA PHE A 152 -7.27 -2.35 -11.66
C PHE A 152 -6.70 -2.86 -13.00
N GLY A 153 -5.90 -3.92 -12.98
CA GLY A 153 -5.28 -4.52 -14.16
C GLY A 153 -4.03 -3.77 -14.66
N THR A 154 -3.19 -4.50 -15.41
CA THR A 154 -1.89 -4.05 -15.91
C THR A 154 -1.94 -2.72 -16.67
N GLN A 155 -2.97 -2.48 -17.49
CA GLN A 155 -3.08 -1.21 -18.22
C GLN A 155 -3.15 -0.01 -17.26
N LYS A 156 -3.97 -0.10 -16.20
CA LYS A 156 -4.16 1.02 -15.28
C LYS A 156 -2.94 1.24 -14.40
N ALA A 157 -2.29 0.16 -13.96
CA ALA A 157 -1.02 0.21 -13.25
C ALA A 157 0.10 0.87 -14.10
N ASN A 158 0.18 0.54 -15.39
CA ASN A 158 1.17 1.14 -16.29
C ASN A 158 0.91 2.63 -16.57
N GLU A 159 -0.36 3.04 -16.73
CA GLU A 159 -0.73 4.47 -16.83
C GLU A 159 -0.33 5.26 -15.57
N LEU A 160 -0.50 4.64 -14.40
CA LEU A 160 -0.18 5.21 -13.10
C LEU A 160 1.33 5.29 -12.84
N LEU A 161 2.09 4.23 -13.15
CA LEU A 161 3.55 4.21 -13.12
C LEU A 161 4.11 5.35 -13.98
N ASN A 162 3.64 5.47 -15.23
CA ASN A 162 4.04 6.56 -16.13
C ASN A 162 3.65 7.95 -15.61
N PHE A 163 2.52 8.09 -14.91
CA PHE A 163 2.16 9.34 -14.24
C PHE A 163 3.16 9.69 -13.12
N TRP A 164 3.51 8.73 -12.27
CA TRP A 164 4.37 8.99 -11.11
C TRP A 164 5.83 9.25 -11.45
N ARG A 165 6.38 8.59 -12.49
CA ARG A 165 7.71 8.89 -13.07
C ARG A 165 7.94 10.37 -13.39
N ASN A 166 6.88 11.14 -13.57
CA ASN A 166 6.92 12.55 -13.94
C ASN A 166 6.48 13.51 -12.80
N ASP A 167 6.33 13.02 -11.56
CA ASP A 167 5.81 13.80 -10.41
C ASP A 167 6.76 13.79 -9.20
N HIS A 168 7.06 12.62 -8.66
CA HIS A 168 7.90 12.44 -7.47
C HIS A 168 8.52 11.04 -7.45
N TYR A 169 9.59 10.87 -6.67
CA TYR A 169 10.42 9.66 -6.66
C TYR A 169 10.79 9.16 -8.07
N THR A 170 11.14 10.09 -8.97
CA THR A 170 11.24 9.79 -10.40
C THR A 170 12.32 8.75 -10.70
N TRP A 171 13.44 8.77 -9.99
CA TRP A 171 14.48 7.75 -10.11
C TRP A 171 13.98 6.37 -9.67
N VAL A 172 13.21 6.30 -8.58
CA VAL A 172 12.59 5.07 -8.09
C VAL A 172 11.65 4.49 -9.16
N TYR A 173 10.70 5.27 -9.66
CA TYR A 173 9.76 4.79 -10.68
C TYR A 173 10.42 4.49 -12.04
N ASP A 174 11.56 5.12 -12.37
CA ASP A 174 12.41 4.69 -13.48
C ASP A 174 12.98 3.28 -13.20
N GLN A 175 13.51 3.01 -12.01
CA GLN A 175 14.05 1.67 -11.67
C GLN A 175 12.95 0.59 -11.73
N LEU A 176 11.72 0.91 -11.28
CA LEU A 176 10.57 0.01 -11.41
C LEU A 176 10.18 -0.28 -12.86
N THR A 177 10.45 0.64 -13.79
CA THR A 177 10.18 0.42 -15.22
C THR A 177 11.26 -0.47 -15.84
N ASP A 178 12.52 -0.19 -15.49
CA ASP A 178 13.68 -0.78 -16.16
C ASP A 178 14.07 -2.16 -15.57
N HIS A 179 13.66 -2.45 -14.32
CA HIS A 179 14.05 -3.65 -13.55
C HIS A 179 12.87 -4.34 -12.82
N TRP A 180 11.66 -4.31 -13.39
CA TRP A 180 10.46 -4.85 -12.73
C TRP A 180 10.65 -6.30 -12.26
N ASP A 181 11.10 -7.19 -13.15
CA ASP A 181 11.19 -8.62 -12.89
C ASP A 181 12.30 -8.92 -11.85
N GLU A 182 13.44 -8.25 -11.92
CA GLU A 182 14.54 -8.40 -10.96
C GLU A 182 14.17 -7.88 -9.57
N ILE A 183 13.47 -6.76 -9.48
CA ILE A 183 12.92 -6.23 -8.22
C ILE A 183 11.87 -7.22 -7.67
N GLU A 184 10.98 -7.76 -8.50
CA GLU A 184 10.00 -8.77 -8.10
C GLU A 184 10.68 -10.02 -7.51
N GLN A 185 11.77 -10.50 -8.11
CA GLN A 185 12.53 -11.64 -7.55
C GLN A 185 13.18 -11.31 -6.20
N ILE A 186 13.63 -10.08 -5.96
CA ILE A 186 14.14 -9.66 -4.64
C ILE A 186 13.00 -9.61 -3.61
N ILE A 187 11.85 -9.04 -3.98
CA ILE A 187 10.67 -8.93 -3.11
C ILE A 187 10.13 -10.31 -2.71
N ILE A 188 10.09 -11.26 -3.64
CA ILE A 188 9.71 -12.66 -3.37
C ILE A 188 10.76 -13.36 -2.50
N ARG A 189 12.06 -13.21 -2.79
CA ARG A 189 13.17 -13.83 -2.03
C ARG A 189 13.16 -13.48 -0.55
N HIS A 190 12.78 -12.25 -0.20
CA HIS A 190 12.75 -11.76 1.18
C HIS A 190 11.36 -11.86 1.84
N ASP A 191 10.43 -12.62 1.24
CA ASP A 191 9.05 -12.80 1.72
C ASP A 191 8.33 -11.47 1.98
N LEU A 192 8.50 -10.49 1.08
CA LEU A 192 7.88 -9.15 1.15
C LEU A 192 6.70 -8.97 0.17
N LYS A 193 6.40 -9.98 -0.65
CA LYS A 193 5.24 -9.94 -1.55
C LYS A 193 3.94 -10.04 -0.71
N ILE A 194 3.03 -9.12 -0.99
CA ILE A 194 1.62 -9.14 -0.57
C ILE A 194 0.82 -9.60 -1.79
#